data_AF-A0A946HFM7-F1
#
_entry.id   AF-A0A946HFM7-F1
#
_cell.length_a   1.000
_cell.length_b   1.000
_cell.length_c   1.000
_cell.angle_alpha   90.00
_cell.angle_beta   90.00
_cell.angle_gamma   90.00
#
_symmetry.space_group_name_H-M   'P 1'
#
loop_
_entity.id
_entity.type
_entity.pdbx_description
1 polymer ?
#
loop_
_entity_poly.entity_id
_entity_poly.type
_entity_poly.pdbx_seq_one_letter_code
_entity_poly.pdbx_strand_id
1 'polypeptide(L)'
;MKSTKIAFTLALALLLGAPAFAQYDLSLSSAAGAPGSSADLQVLLDNNGDAIQGWSFGVCHDGLALSLTEVIDGATTATVKNGDDPDFNQVNVVSDQGFTVGVVVCFTGCATLPTGTTGNELNVASYELLGEAGSSTSVDFCNTLGNPAVEILVVVGGQSILPSTSSGTIEMVAGPPPFDFAVADQTISYDGLSGEATFTVTPTIQENPDNSGFPSATQGVSMGMAHDSTLLTANSVAWNLDTGIDPDFAEGNAYDGGWTIGVVYSFTGQQTLTFETATPVLNVEYSTVASALAGLDTDTMTALAWSNELGSPPVVNIVVVGGGSVDPSLTDGSLTLSPSYAPPDLPFVRGNCNGDQSVNIADGIWILNEMFQGGPAGTCAEACDANSDDFVDTADAIFVISYRLLSGPTPSAPFPECGTEEGADCESASNCP
;
A
#
# COMPACT_ATOMS: atom_id res chain seq x y z
N MET A 1 -7.18 34.29 -73.39
CA MET A 1 -7.14 32.94 -72.79
C MET A 1 -6.13 32.09 -73.53
N LYS A 2 -5.32 31.32 -72.79
CA LYS A 2 -4.20 30.41 -73.19
C LYS A 2 -2.90 31.15 -73.54
N SER A 3 -1.90 31.30 -72.66
CA SER A 3 -1.00 30.33 -71.99
C SER A 3 -0.01 29.66 -72.93
N THR A 4 1.26 30.11 -72.88
CA THR A 4 2.43 29.35 -73.36
C THR A 4 3.52 29.40 -72.29
N LYS A 5 3.96 28.22 -71.86
CA LYS A 5 4.90 27.96 -70.77
C LYS A 5 6.35 28.17 -71.23
N ILE A 6 7.18 28.80 -70.41
CA ILE A 6 8.64 28.82 -70.52
C ILE A 6 9.17 27.85 -69.46
N ALA A 7 9.95 26.86 -69.88
CA ALA A 7 10.63 25.91 -69.00
C ALA A 7 11.97 26.51 -68.55
N PHE A 8 12.18 26.57 -67.23
CA PHE A 8 13.45 26.92 -66.60
C PHE A 8 13.97 25.67 -65.89
N THR A 9 15.04 25.07 -66.40
CA THR A 9 15.76 23.97 -65.75
C THR A 9 16.70 24.57 -64.71
N LEU A 10 16.31 24.49 -63.44
CA LEU A 10 17.12 24.89 -62.29
C LEU A 10 17.87 23.65 -61.77
N ALA A 11 19.19 23.61 -61.93
CA ALA A 11 20.04 22.61 -61.29
C ALA A 11 20.19 22.95 -59.81
N LEU A 12 19.52 22.17 -58.95
CA LEU A 12 19.60 22.28 -57.50
C LEU A 12 20.76 21.38 -57.00
N ALA A 13 21.86 22.00 -56.59
CA ALA A 13 22.93 21.30 -55.88
C ALA A 13 22.44 20.95 -54.46
N LEU A 14 22.14 19.68 -54.22
CA LEU A 14 21.82 19.14 -52.91
C LEU A 14 23.14 18.96 -52.13
N LEU A 15 23.51 19.93 -51.28
CA LEU A 15 24.45 19.68 -50.19
C LEU A 15 23.73 18.85 -49.12
N LEU A 16 23.90 17.53 -49.16
CA LEU A 16 23.60 16.67 -48.02
C LEU A 16 24.71 16.85 -46.98
N GLY A 17 24.51 17.76 -46.03
CA GLY A 17 25.32 17.77 -44.81
C GLY A 17 24.94 16.56 -43.97
N ALA A 18 25.84 15.59 -43.85
CA ALA A 18 25.76 14.60 -42.79
C ALA A 18 25.79 15.33 -41.44
N PRO A 19 25.07 14.87 -40.40
CA PRO A 19 25.25 15.43 -39.07
C PRO A 19 26.72 15.29 -38.70
N ALA A 20 27.39 16.42 -38.41
CA ALA A 20 28.72 16.39 -37.86
C ALA A 20 28.59 15.79 -36.44
N PHE A 21 29.02 14.54 -36.26
CA PHE A 21 29.18 13.98 -34.93
C PHE A 21 30.21 14.82 -34.18
N ALA A 22 29.92 15.18 -32.93
CA ALA A 22 30.89 15.88 -32.11
C ALA A 22 32.15 15.02 -31.95
N GLN A 23 33.30 15.66 -32.14
CA GLN A 23 34.59 14.97 -32.10
C GLN A 23 34.94 14.51 -30.68
N TYR A 24 34.54 15.30 -29.69
CA TYR A 24 34.72 15.04 -28.26
C TYR A 24 33.45 15.48 -27.55
N ASP A 25 32.79 14.57 -26.84
CA ASP A 25 31.53 14.84 -26.14
C ASP A 25 31.65 14.49 -24.66
N LEU A 26 31.54 15.49 -23.80
CA LEU A 26 31.43 15.32 -22.35
C LEU A 26 29.97 15.28 -21.96
N SER A 27 29.55 14.23 -21.27
CA SER A 27 28.18 14.11 -20.78
C SER A 27 28.15 13.75 -19.30
N LEU A 28 27.12 14.26 -18.63
CA LEU A 28 26.75 13.84 -17.28
C LEU A 28 25.60 12.85 -17.38
N SER A 29 25.63 11.78 -16.60
CA SER A 29 24.45 10.92 -16.43
C SER A 29 23.34 11.67 -15.68
N SER A 30 22.16 11.06 -15.60
CA SER A 30 21.06 11.52 -14.76
C SER A 30 20.78 10.51 -13.65
N ALA A 31 20.20 10.96 -12.56
CA ALA A 31 19.80 10.13 -11.43
C ALA A 31 18.45 10.57 -10.85
N ALA A 32 17.88 9.73 -9.99
CA ALA A 32 16.65 10.02 -9.26
C ALA A 32 16.76 9.45 -7.84
N GLY A 33 16.20 10.15 -6.86
CA GLY A 33 16.21 9.70 -5.46
C GLY A 33 15.28 10.53 -4.58
N ALA A 34 15.05 10.08 -3.35
CA ALA A 34 14.22 10.80 -2.40
C ALA A 34 15.02 11.92 -1.71
N PRO A 35 14.39 13.03 -1.29
CA PRO A 35 15.04 13.99 -0.42
C PRO A 35 15.66 13.31 0.81
N GLY A 36 16.91 13.66 1.12
CA GLY A 36 17.73 13.07 2.18
C GLY A 36 18.50 11.81 1.77
N SER A 37 18.28 11.24 0.59
CA SER A 37 19.07 10.10 0.09
C SER A 37 20.36 10.54 -0.62
N SER A 38 21.17 9.57 -1.04
CA SER A 38 22.35 9.79 -1.90
C SER A 38 22.07 9.39 -3.34
N ALA A 39 22.64 10.09 -4.31
CA ALA A 39 22.61 9.74 -5.73
C ALA A 39 23.96 10.00 -6.41
N ASP A 40 24.34 9.13 -7.34
CA ASP A 40 25.61 9.21 -8.07
C ASP A 40 25.39 9.67 -9.51
N LEU A 41 26.25 10.58 -9.98
CA LEU A 41 26.37 10.95 -11.38
C LEU A 41 27.73 10.60 -11.94
N GLN A 42 27.75 10.06 -13.15
CA GLN A 42 28.96 9.79 -13.90
C GLN A 42 29.27 10.94 -14.84
N VAL A 43 30.55 11.31 -14.92
CA VAL A 43 31.10 12.12 -16.02
C VAL A 43 31.63 11.16 -17.08
N LEU A 44 31.05 11.20 -18.27
CA LEU A 44 31.39 10.36 -19.40
C LEU A 44 32.03 11.19 -20.51
N LEU A 45 32.99 10.58 -21.22
CA LEU A 45 33.61 11.17 -22.41
C LEU A 45 33.55 10.22 -23.61
N ASP A 46 32.96 10.68 -24.71
CA ASP A 46 33.08 10.03 -26.01
C ASP A 46 34.20 10.69 -26.81
N ASN A 47 35.16 9.89 -27.26
CA ASN A 47 36.26 10.33 -28.11
C ASN A 47 36.10 9.78 -29.53
N ASN A 48 35.50 10.57 -30.41
CA ASN A 48 35.41 10.29 -31.85
C ASN A 48 36.52 10.98 -32.67
N GLY A 49 37.46 11.64 -32.00
CA GLY A 49 38.57 12.37 -32.58
C GLY A 49 39.91 11.66 -32.47
N ASP A 50 40.99 12.45 -32.46
CA ASP A 50 42.33 11.94 -32.21
C ASP A 50 42.52 11.61 -30.71
N ALA A 51 43.60 10.88 -30.40
CA ALA A 51 43.89 10.45 -29.04
C ALA A 51 44.12 11.63 -28.07
N ILE A 52 43.51 11.55 -26.88
CA ILE A 52 43.49 12.62 -25.88
C ILE A 52 44.62 12.42 -24.86
N GLN A 53 45.37 13.48 -24.59
CA GLN A 53 46.54 13.51 -23.70
C GLN A 53 46.20 14.00 -22.28
N GLY A 54 45.03 14.60 -22.11
CA GLY A 54 44.55 15.14 -20.85
C GLY A 54 43.23 15.87 -21.02
N TRP A 55 42.59 16.24 -19.92
CA TRP A 55 41.33 16.97 -19.91
C TRP A 55 41.21 17.83 -18.66
N SER A 56 40.40 18.87 -18.73
CA SER A 56 39.96 19.62 -17.56
C SER A 56 38.51 20.08 -17.74
N PHE A 57 37.79 20.18 -16.64
CA PHE A 57 36.42 20.68 -16.63
C PHE A 57 35.99 21.07 -15.22
N GLY A 58 35.00 21.97 -15.13
CA GLY A 58 34.19 22.18 -13.94
C GLY A 58 32.80 21.59 -14.14
N VAL A 59 32.18 21.12 -13.05
CA VAL A 59 30.78 20.72 -12.98
C VAL A 59 30.14 21.50 -11.85
N CYS A 60 29.01 22.15 -12.14
CA CYS A 60 28.25 22.99 -11.22
C CYS A 60 26.87 22.39 -10.93
N HIS A 61 26.35 22.66 -9.73
CA HIS A 61 25.00 22.29 -9.32
C HIS A 61 24.35 23.40 -8.48
N ASP A 62 23.04 23.29 -8.24
CA ASP A 62 22.33 24.15 -7.28
C ASP A 62 22.57 23.65 -5.85
N GLY A 63 23.35 24.41 -5.06
CA GLY A 63 23.66 24.11 -3.67
C GLY A 63 22.47 24.13 -2.71
N LEU A 64 21.31 24.65 -3.12
CA LEU A 64 20.07 24.54 -2.34
C LEU A 64 19.36 23.20 -2.57
N ALA A 65 19.58 22.58 -3.73
CA ALA A 65 18.94 21.32 -4.10
C ALA A 65 19.85 20.11 -3.86
N LEU A 66 21.17 20.29 -3.92
CA LEU A 66 22.16 19.20 -3.82
C LEU A 66 23.35 19.63 -2.96
N SER A 67 23.87 18.68 -2.18
CA SER A 67 25.17 18.80 -1.52
C SER A 67 26.09 17.71 -2.05
N LEU A 68 27.20 18.11 -2.68
CA LEU A 68 28.18 17.18 -3.20
C LEU A 68 29.02 16.62 -2.05
N THR A 69 28.99 15.29 -1.88
CA THR A 69 29.62 14.58 -0.74
C THR A 69 30.98 14.02 -1.11
N GLU A 70 31.12 13.47 -2.31
CA GLU A 70 32.36 12.86 -2.79
C GLU A 70 32.48 12.95 -4.31
N VAL A 71 33.71 13.03 -4.81
CA VAL A 71 34.02 12.83 -6.23
C VAL A 71 35.23 11.91 -6.31
N ILE A 72 35.05 10.75 -6.95
CA ILE A 72 36.11 9.77 -7.18
C ILE A 72 36.46 9.67 -8.66
N ASP A 73 37.61 9.07 -8.93
CA ASP A 73 38.01 8.72 -10.28
C ASP A 73 37.11 7.61 -10.84
N GLY A 74 36.65 7.81 -12.07
CA GLY A 74 35.95 6.79 -12.83
C GLY A 74 36.90 5.70 -13.30
N ALA A 75 36.35 4.56 -13.69
CA ALA A 75 37.11 3.38 -14.09
C ALA A 75 38.11 3.66 -15.23
N THR A 76 37.79 4.61 -16.12
CA THR A 76 38.70 5.00 -17.21
C THR A 76 39.88 5.81 -16.69
N THR A 77 39.60 6.84 -15.88
CA THR A 77 40.66 7.70 -15.31
C THR A 77 41.66 6.89 -14.49
N ALA A 78 41.19 5.95 -13.67
CA ALA A 78 42.03 5.11 -12.82
C ALA A 78 43.01 4.19 -13.59
N THR A 79 42.83 4.01 -14.90
CA THR A 79 43.62 3.06 -15.70
C THR A 79 44.12 3.62 -17.03
N VAL A 80 43.86 4.90 -17.32
CA VAL A 80 44.10 5.53 -18.62
C VAL A 80 45.56 5.48 -19.06
N LYS A 81 46.50 5.32 -18.11
CA LYS A 81 47.93 5.22 -18.38
C LYS A 81 48.37 3.75 -18.42
N ASN A 82 47.92 3.02 -19.43
CA ASN A 82 48.28 1.61 -19.65
C ASN A 82 47.98 0.68 -18.45
N GLY A 83 46.91 0.97 -17.70
CA GLY A 83 46.52 0.22 -16.50
C GLY A 83 46.91 0.89 -15.18
N ASP A 84 47.72 1.96 -15.22
CA ASP A 84 48.09 2.78 -14.06
C ASP A 84 47.32 4.12 -14.04
N ASP A 85 47.41 4.82 -12.91
CA ASP A 85 46.93 6.20 -12.73
C ASP A 85 47.65 7.20 -13.67
N PRO A 86 46.98 8.30 -14.08
CA PRO A 86 47.59 9.36 -14.86
C PRO A 86 48.72 10.08 -14.11
N ASP A 87 49.66 10.68 -14.85
CA ASP A 87 50.79 11.41 -14.26
C ASP A 87 50.38 12.64 -13.42
N PHE A 88 49.22 13.23 -13.73
CA PHE A 88 48.60 14.27 -12.94
C PHE A 88 47.10 14.03 -12.89
N ASN A 89 46.55 14.02 -11.69
CA ASN A 89 45.12 14.01 -11.45
C ASN A 89 44.81 14.89 -10.25
N GLN A 90 43.96 15.88 -10.44
CA GLN A 90 43.51 16.75 -9.37
C GLN A 90 42.00 16.93 -9.46
N VAL A 91 41.32 16.61 -8.37
CA VAL A 91 39.90 16.88 -8.15
C VAL A 91 39.79 17.84 -6.98
N ASN A 92 39.05 18.94 -7.15
CA ASN A 92 38.70 19.85 -6.06
C ASN A 92 37.19 19.90 -5.90
N VAL A 93 36.71 19.68 -4.69
CA VAL A 93 35.28 19.60 -4.34
C VAL A 93 34.88 20.83 -3.54
N VAL A 94 33.74 21.42 -3.90
CA VAL A 94 33.06 22.51 -3.18
C VAL A 94 31.61 22.08 -3.02
N SER A 95 31.24 21.59 -1.83
CA SER A 95 29.99 20.85 -1.60
C SER A 95 28.73 21.56 -2.08
N ASP A 96 28.67 22.90 -1.97
CA ASP A 96 27.53 23.74 -2.31
C ASP A 96 27.58 24.34 -3.73
N GLN A 97 28.63 24.06 -4.52
CA GLN A 97 28.82 24.68 -5.84
C GLN A 97 29.17 23.68 -6.95
N GLY A 98 29.92 22.62 -6.62
CA GLY A 98 30.32 21.60 -7.58
C GLY A 98 31.78 21.17 -7.42
N PHE A 99 32.40 20.76 -8.52
CA PHE A 99 33.79 20.29 -8.51
C PHE A 99 34.55 20.65 -9.78
N THR A 100 35.87 20.62 -9.70
CA THR A 100 36.78 20.79 -10.84
C THR A 100 37.72 19.62 -10.97
N VAL A 101 38.01 19.22 -12.21
CA VAL A 101 38.94 18.14 -12.53
C VAL A 101 40.01 18.65 -13.48
N GLY A 102 41.24 18.21 -13.28
CA GLY A 102 42.35 18.38 -14.22
C GLY A 102 43.20 17.11 -14.27
N VAL A 103 43.37 16.56 -15.47
CA VAL A 103 44.12 15.32 -15.72
C VAL A 103 45.14 15.50 -16.83
N VAL A 104 46.37 15.03 -16.60
CA VAL A 104 47.38 14.81 -17.64
C VAL A 104 47.74 13.32 -17.64
N VAL A 105 47.40 12.63 -18.73
CA VAL A 105 47.53 11.17 -18.83
C VAL A 105 48.99 10.75 -18.67
N CYS A 106 49.89 11.31 -19.47
CA CYS A 106 51.32 11.05 -19.39
C CYS A 106 52.14 12.25 -19.88
N PHE A 107 53.00 12.81 -19.03
CA PHE A 107 53.86 13.96 -19.37
C PHE A 107 54.85 13.64 -20.49
N THR A 108 55.22 12.37 -20.64
CA THR A 108 56.14 11.92 -21.69
C THR A 108 55.43 11.47 -22.96
N GLY A 109 54.09 11.51 -22.99
CA GLY A 109 53.28 11.02 -24.13
C GLY A 109 53.26 9.49 -24.26
N CYS A 110 53.56 8.77 -23.18
CA CYS A 110 53.60 7.31 -23.14
C CYS A 110 52.22 6.62 -23.18
N ALA A 111 51.16 7.38 -22.92
CA ALA A 111 49.78 6.93 -22.94
C ALA A 111 48.85 8.09 -23.27
N THR A 112 47.67 7.76 -23.80
CA THR A 112 46.59 8.67 -24.18
C THR A 112 45.26 7.92 -24.08
N LEU A 113 44.15 8.62 -23.88
CA LEU A 113 42.83 8.02 -24.12
C LEU A 113 42.65 7.77 -25.63
N PRO A 114 42.45 6.51 -26.08
CA PRO A 114 42.42 6.19 -27.51
C PRO A 114 41.26 6.83 -28.27
N THR A 115 41.45 6.96 -29.59
CA THR A 115 40.40 7.34 -30.56
C THR A 115 39.32 6.26 -30.66
N GLY A 116 38.09 6.68 -30.98
CA GLY A 116 36.95 5.80 -31.23
C GLY A 116 36.40 5.13 -29.96
N THR A 117 36.60 5.74 -28.80
CA THR A 117 36.12 5.23 -27.51
C THR A 117 34.85 5.96 -27.11
N THR A 118 33.92 5.25 -26.45
CA THR A 118 32.63 5.80 -25.99
C THR A 118 32.36 5.35 -24.57
N GLY A 119 31.61 6.14 -23.80
CA GLY A 119 31.26 5.86 -22.41
C GLY A 119 32.46 5.81 -21.48
N ASN A 120 33.53 6.56 -21.76
CA ASN A 120 34.70 6.59 -20.88
C ASN A 120 34.33 7.29 -19.57
N GLU A 121 34.14 6.53 -18.50
CA GLU A 121 33.84 7.04 -17.17
C GLU A 121 35.07 7.76 -16.58
N LEU A 122 35.01 9.09 -16.55
CA LEU A 122 36.08 9.94 -16.06
C LEU A 122 36.01 10.12 -14.55
N ASN A 123 34.82 10.37 -14.01
CA ASN A 123 34.58 10.59 -12.59
C ASN A 123 33.19 10.09 -12.19
N VAL A 124 33.05 9.73 -10.92
CA VAL A 124 31.74 9.49 -10.28
C VAL A 124 31.60 10.49 -9.14
N ALA A 125 30.52 11.26 -9.15
CA ALA A 125 30.21 12.29 -8.17
C ALA A 125 28.97 11.89 -7.37
N SER A 126 29.10 11.81 -6.05
CA SER A 126 28.02 11.45 -5.13
C SER A 126 27.41 12.70 -4.49
N TYR A 127 26.08 12.77 -4.49
CA TYR A 127 25.32 13.90 -3.98
C TYR A 127 24.35 13.45 -2.89
N GLU A 128 24.24 14.24 -1.82
CA GLU A 128 23.10 14.24 -0.92
C GLU A 128 21.99 15.13 -1.51
N LEU A 129 20.76 14.62 -1.47
CA LEU A 129 19.59 15.23 -2.08
C LEU A 129 18.88 16.17 -1.09
N LEU A 130 18.94 17.49 -1.30
CA LEU A 130 18.41 18.50 -0.37
C LEU A 130 17.08 19.14 -0.80
N GLY A 131 16.78 19.12 -2.10
CA GLY A 131 15.55 19.68 -2.67
C GLY A 131 14.26 18.95 -2.26
N GLU A 132 13.12 19.57 -2.52
CA GLU A 132 11.80 19.03 -2.17
C GLU A 132 11.38 17.87 -3.10
N ALA A 133 10.59 16.92 -2.58
CA ALA A 133 10.04 15.83 -3.37
C ALA A 133 9.16 16.37 -4.52
N GLY A 134 9.28 15.76 -5.70
CA GLY A 134 8.62 16.20 -6.93
C GLY A 134 9.35 17.31 -7.70
N SER A 135 10.46 17.84 -7.17
CA SER A 135 11.32 18.80 -7.87
C SER A 135 12.40 18.11 -8.73
N SER A 136 13.06 18.88 -9.60
CA SER A 136 14.25 18.43 -10.31
C SER A 136 15.25 19.57 -10.45
N THR A 137 16.53 19.23 -10.55
CA THR A 137 17.62 20.19 -10.77
C THR A 137 18.60 19.69 -11.83
N SER A 138 19.21 20.61 -12.56
CA SER A 138 20.29 20.29 -13.49
C SER A 138 21.63 20.21 -12.76
N VAL A 139 22.53 19.41 -13.34
CA VAL A 139 23.97 19.42 -13.05
C VAL A 139 24.66 19.67 -14.38
N ASP A 140 25.43 20.75 -14.44
CA ASP A 140 25.91 21.35 -15.69
C ASP A 140 27.43 21.45 -15.72
N PHE A 141 28.05 21.25 -16.87
CA PHE A 141 29.45 21.66 -17.02
C PHE A 141 29.57 23.18 -16.97
N CYS A 142 30.58 23.68 -16.27
CA CYS A 142 30.79 25.11 -16.06
C CYS A 142 32.28 25.48 -16.04
N ASN A 143 32.55 26.75 -16.32
CA ASN A 143 33.90 27.34 -16.32
C ASN A 143 34.04 28.47 -15.29
N THR A 144 33.24 28.41 -14.22
CA THR A 144 33.18 29.42 -13.15
C THR A 144 33.83 28.96 -11.84
N LEU A 145 34.13 27.66 -11.71
CA LEU A 145 34.73 27.07 -10.51
C LEU A 145 36.26 27.02 -10.60
N GLY A 146 36.91 27.10 -9.44
CA GLY A 146 38.37 27.14 -9.32
C GLY A 146 38.92 28.57 -9.23
N ASN A 147 40.16 28.70 -8.76
CA ASN A 147 40.86 29.99 -8.75
C ASN A 147 42.34 29.81 -9.18
N PRO A 148 42.69 30.11 -10.45
CA PRO A 148 41.82 30.62 -11.52
C PRO A 148 40.75 29.60 -11.94
N ALA A 149 39.69 30.07 -12.61
CA ALA A 149 38.61 29.20 -13.03
C ALA A 149 39.11 28.14 -14.02
N VAL A 150 38.63 26.90 -13.85
CA VAL A 150 39.03 25.75 -14.66
C VAL A 150 38.22 25.74 -15.96
N GLU A 151 38.91 25.78 -17.09
CA GLU A 151 38.28 25.72 -18.41
C GLU A 151 37.89 24.28 -18.78
N ILE A 152 36.79 24.15 -19.52
CA ILE A 152 36.35 22.88 -20.11
C ILE A 152 37.14 22.65 -21.40
N LEU A 153 38.03 21.66 -21.41
CA LEU A 153 38.83 21.31 -22.58
C LEU A 153 39.34 19.87 -22.53
N VAL A 154 39.70 19.34 -23.70
CA VAL A 154 40.53 18.14 -23.88
C VAL A 154 41.80 18.53 -24.63
N VAL A 155 42.91 17.87 -24.33
CA VAL A 155 44.22 18.14 -24.93
C VAL A 155 44.53 17.09 -26.00
N VAL A 156 44.73 17.53 -27.24
CA VAL A 156 44.95 16.67 -28.40
C VAL A 156 46.05 17.26 -29.27
N GLY A 157 47.08 16.47 -29.58
CA GLY A 157 48.25 16.97 -30.31
C GLY A 157 48.94 18.16 -29.63
N GLY A 158 48.80 18.29 -28.30
CA GLY A 158 49.27 19.45 -27.53
C GLY A 158 48.44 20.73 -27.68
N GLN A 159 47.26 20.66 -28.30
CA GLN A 159 46.31 21.75 -28.43
C GLN A 159 45.10 21.54 -27.51
N SER A 160 44.56 22.63 -26.98
CA SER A 160 43.31 22.61 -26.21
C SER A 160 42.11 22.67 -27.16
N ILE A 161 41.20 21.70 -27.05
CA ILE A 161 39.97 21.62 -27.83
C ILE A 161 38.79 21.67 -26.86
N LEU A 162 37.79 22.50 -27.15
CA LEU A 162 36.54 22.57 -26.40
C LEU A 162 35.63 21.40 -26.84
N PRO A 163 35.29 20.44 -25.96
CA PRO A 163 34.31 19.40 -26.27
C PRO A 163 32.89 19.97 -26.31
N SER A 164 31.96 19.25 -26.94
CA SER A 164 30.53 19.46 -26.68
C SER A 164 30.19 18.95 -25.28
N THR A 165 29.16 19.53 -24.68
CA THR A 165 28.74 19.16 -23.32
C THR A 165 27.25 18.87 -23.29
N SER A 166 26.87 17.80 -22.59
CA SER A 166 25.48 17.50 -22.22
C SER A 166 25.33 17.48 -20.69
N SER A 167 24.34 18.20 -20.20
CA SER A 167 24.00 18.25 -18.79
C SER A 167 23.33 16.98 -18.30
N GLY A 168 23.43 16.74 -17.00
CA GLY A 168 22.69 15.72 -16.27
C GLY A 168 21.51 16.33 -15.53
N THR A 169 20.60 15.49 -15.08
CA THR A 169 19.48 15.89 -14.23
C THR A 169 19.39 14.99 -13.02
N ILE A 170 19.06 15.58 -11.87
CA ILE A 170 18.66 14.82 -10.69
C ILE A 170 17.20 15.12 -10.41
N GLU A 171 16.38 14.08 -10.41
CA GLU A 171 14.96 14.16 -10.04
C GLU A 171 14.78 13.77 -8.57
N MET A 172 14.11 14.63 -7.82
CA MET A 172 13.69 14.34 -6.45
C MET A 172 12.36 13.59 -6.52
N VAL A 173 12.42 12.27 -6.42
CA VAL A 173 11.22 11.44 -6.50
C VAL A 173 10.66 11.30 -5.08
N ALA A 174 9.35 11.51 -4.92
CA ALA A 174 8.69 11.19 -3.65
C ALA A 174 8.90 9.70 -3.37
N GLY A 175 9.40 9.36 -2.18
CA GLY A 175 9.40 7.98 -1.70
C GLY A 175 7.97 7.43 -1.61
N PRO A 176 7.79 6.11 -1.44
CA PRO A 176 6.46 5.57 -1.14
C PRO A 176 5.86 6.32 0.07
N PRO A 177 4.54 6.55 0.10
CA PRO A 177 3.90 7.18 1.24
C PRO A 177 4.35 6.51 2.54
N PRO A 178 4.68 7.29 3.58
CA PRO A 178 5.30 6.74 4.79
C PRO A 178 4.33 5.92 5.63
N PHE A 179 3.02 6.09 5.43
CA PHE A 179 1.99 5.31 6.11
C PHE A 179 1.06 4.65 5.11
N ASP A 180 0.45 3.54 5.50
CA ASP A 180 -0.63 2.86 4.80
C ASP A 180 -1.87 2.81 5.71
N PHE A 181 -3.00 3.23 5.18
CA PHE A 181 -4.31 2.98 5.75
C PHE A 181 -4.91 1.78 5.04
N ALA A 182 -5.25 0.74 5.80
CA ALA A 182 -5.78 -0.50 5.25
C ALA A 182 -7.06 -0.92 5.95
N VAL A 183 -7.91 -1.61 5.20
CA VAL A 183 -9.01 -2.40 5.74
C VAL A 183 -8.98 -3.78 5.10
N ALA A 184 -9.02 -4.82 5.94
CA ALA A 184 -8.94 -6.20 5.46
C ALA A 184 -10.26 -6.64 4.81
N ASP A 185 -10.16 -7.58 3.86
CA ASP A 185 -11.33 -8.30 3.36
C ASP A 185 -11.98 -9.12 4.48
N GLN A 186 -13.31 -9.11 4.55
CA GLN A 186 -14.06 -9.87 5.56
C GLN A 186 -15.24 -10.60 4.93
N THR A 187 -15.58 -11.77 5.49
CA THR A 187 -16.83 -12.47 5.19
C THR A 187 -17.76 -12.34 6.38
N ILE A 188 -18.96 -11.81 6.13
CA ILE A 188 -19.98 -11.56 7.15
C ILE A 188 -21.17 -12.45 6.84
N SER A 189 -21.52 -13.32 7.79
CA SER A 189 -22.79 -14.05 7.73
C SER A 189 -23.94 -13.14 8.15
N TYR A 190 -25.04 -13.18 7.40
CA TYR A 190 -26.29 -12.49 7.76
C TYR A 190 -27.48 -13.44 7.72
N ASP A 191 -28.58 -13.10 8.38
CA ASP A 191 -29.79 -13.91 8.34
C ASP A 191 -30.40 -13.89 6.93
N GLY A 192 -30.45 -15.04 6.25
CA GLY A 192 -30.93 -15.13 4.87
C GLY A 192 -32.42 -14.81 4.69
N LEU A 193 -33.23 -14.87 5.74
CA LEU A 193 -34.67 -14.56 5.69
C LEU A 193 -34.94 -13.06 5.88
N SER A 194 -34.32 -12.44 6.88
CA SER A 194 -34.52 -11.03 7.22
C SER A 194 -33.55 -10.10 6.48
N GLY A 195 -32.38 -10.60 6.07
CA GLY A 195 -31.30 -9.80 5.50
C GLY A 195 -30.46 -9.05 6.55
N GLU A 196 -30.70 -9.29 7.85
CA GLU A 196 -30.10 -8.52 8.95
C GLU A 196 -28.76 -9.12 9.43
N ALA A 197 -27.79 -8.23 9.67
CA ALA A 197 -26.56 -8.49 10.41
C ALA A 197 -26.02 -7.19 10.99
N THR A 198 -25.27 -7.31 12.09
CA THR A 198 -24.47 -6.24 12.68
C THR A 198 -23.05 -6.73 12.90
N PHE A 199 -22.05 -5.93 12.54
CA PHE A 199 -20.64 -6.33 12.62
C PHE A 199 -19.73 -5.12 12.79
N THR A 200 -18.48 -5.36 13.19
CA THR A 200 -17.46 -4.32 13.38
C THR A 200 -16.34 -4.49 12.37
N VAL A 201 -16.00 -3.40 11.68
CA VAL A 201 -14.82 -3.30 10.82
C VAL A 201 -13.74 -2.51 11.56
N THR A 202 -12.49 -2.99 11.50
CA THR A 202 -11.35 -2.39 12.21
C THR A 202 -10.25 -1.96 11.24
N PRO A 203 -10.33 -0.74 10.68
CA PRO A 203 -9.24 -0.18 9.87
C PRO A 203 -7.93 -0.10 10.64
N THR A 204 -6.82 -0.26 9.91
CA THR A 204 -5.47 -0.28 10.46
C THR A 204 -4.58 0.81 9.87
N ILE A 205 -3.58 1.24 10.65
CA ILE A 205 -2.45 2.04 10.16
C ILE A 205 -1.17 1.22 10.26
N GLN A 206 -0.30 1.32 9.26
CA GLN A 206 1.07 0.84 9.31
C GLN A 206 2.03 1.88 8.74
N GLU A 207 3.18 2.08 9.35
CA GLU A 207 4.28 2.87 8.79
C GLU A 207 5.20 1.97 7.97
N ASN A 208 5.65 2.46 6.81
CA ASN A 208 6.63 1.77 6.00
C ASN A 208 7.99 1.73 6.73
N PRO A 209 8.58 0.54 6.96
CA PRO A 209 9.90 0.42 7.60
C PRO A 209 11.04 1.15 6.88
N ASP A 210 10.89 1.42 5.58
CA ASP A 210 11.86 2.18 4.77
C ASP A 210 11.70 3.71 4.93
N ASN A 211 10.71 4.17 5.71
CA ASN A 211 10.53 5.59 5.98
C ASN A 211 11.71 6.17 6.78
N SER A 212 12.17 7.36 6.39
CA SER A 212 13.22 8.06 7.11
C SER A 212 12.73 8.46 8.50
N GLY A 213 13.42 7.99 9.55
CA GLY A 213 13.01 8.21 10.93
C GLY A 213 12.02 7.18 11.49
N PHE A 214 11.81 6.05 10.79
CA PHE A 214 10.97 4.96 11.28
C PHE A 214 11.43 4.44 12.67
N PRO A 215 10.48 4.21 13.61
CA PRO A 215 9.08 4.62 13.54
C PRO A 215 8.88 6.10 13.93
N SER A 216 8.01 6.78 13.20
CA SER A 216 7.64 8.17 13.41
C SER A 216 6.60 8.31 14.53
N ALA A 217 6.84 9.25 15.45
CA ALA A 217 5.88 9.61 16.48
C ALA A 217 4.75 10.48 15.89
N THR A 218 3.56 9.90 15.77
CA THR A 218 2.36 10.54 15.22
C THR A 218 1.57 11.30 16.28
N GLN A 219 0.88 12.40 15.91
CA GLN A 219 0.10 13.25 16.85
C GLN A 219 -1.42 13.20 16.62
N GLY A 220 -1.87 12.60 15.54
CA GLY A 220 -3.28 12.54 15.18
C GLY A 220 -3.48 11.99 13.78
N VAL A 221 -4.74 11.73 13.46
CA VAL A 221 -5.16 11.20 12.15
C VAL A 221 -6.49 11.81 11.74
N SER A 222 -6.74 11.82 10.45
CA SER A 222 -8.04 12.12 9.86
C SER A 222 -8.33 11.05 8.83
N MET A 223 -9.55 10.52 8.83
CA MET A 223 -9.93 9.36 8.04
C MET A 223 -11.32 9.53 7.45
N GLY A 224 -11.50 9.04 6.22
CA GLY A 224 -12.78 8.97 5.52
C GLY A 224 -12.86 7.69 4.69
N MET A 225 -13.98 6.96 4.79
CA MET A 225 -14.21 5.73 4.05
C MET A 225 -15.65 5.67 3.54
N ALA A 226 -15.79 5.36 2.26
CA ALA A 226 -17.06 5.17 1.58
C ALA A 226 -17.48 3.70 1.57
N HIS A 227 -18.79 3.48 1.54
CA HIS A 227 -19.41 2.17 1.36
C HIS A 227 -20.66 2.28 0.48
N ASP A 228 -21.16 1.14 -0.01
CA ASP A 228 -22.42 1.10 -0.75
C ASP A 228 -23.62 1.23 0.21
N SER A 229 -24.22 2.43 0.24
CA SER A 229 -25.42 2.78 1.01
C SER A 229 -26.63 1.89 0.74
N THR A 230 -26.66 1.17 -0.39
CA THR A 230 -27.77 0.28 -0.72
C THR A 230 -27.68 -1.07 -0.02
N LEU A 231 -26.49 -1.43 0.49
CA LEU A 231 -26.20 -2.70 1.13
C LEU A 231 -25.83 -2.55 2.59
N LEU A 232 -25.25 -1.41 2.98
CA LEU A 232 -24.69 -1.18 4.31
C LEU A 232 -25.16 0.15 4.89
N THR A 233 -25.19 0.20 6.21
CA THR A 233 -25.38 1.42 7.00
C THR A 233 -24.27 1.47 8.05
N ALA A 234 -23.49 2.55 8.06
CA ALA A 234 -22.56 2.82 9.15
C ALA A 234 -23.32 3.34 10.37
N ASN A 235 -23.29 2.60 11.46
CA ASN A 235 -23.99 2.96 12.71
C ASN A 235 -23.15 3.91 13.56
N SER A 236 -21.85 3.63 13.67
CA SER A 236 -20.92 4.43 14.46
C SER A 236 -19.49 4.26 13.95
N VAL A 237 -18.65 5.27 14.19
CA VAL A 237 -17.20 5.19 14.03
C VAL A 237 -16.56 5.79 15.28
N ALA A 238 -15.71 5.01 15.93
CA ALA A 238 -15.05 5.41 17.17
C ALA A 238 -13.57 5.05 17.15
N TRP A 239 -12.76 5.86 17.85
CA TRP A 239 -11.37 5.55 18.11
C TRP A 239 -11.25 4.28 18.95
N ASN A 240 -10.29 3.43 18.60
CA ASN A 240 -10.01 2.20 19.35
C ASN A 240 -9.17 2.53 20.60
N LEU A 241 -9.78 2.46 21.78
CA LEU A 241 -9.10 2.71 23.05
C LEU A 241 -8.04 1.64 23.39
N ASP A 242 -8.07 0.47 22.73
CA ASP A 242 -7.05 -0.56 22.89
C ASP A 242 -5.68 -0.16 22.29
N THR A 243 -5.62 0.95 21.55
CA THR A 243 -4.37 1.60 21.15
C THR A 243 -3.55 2.12 22.35
N GLY A 244 -4.16 2.18 23.54
CA GLY A 244 -3.51 2.66 24.77
C GLY A 244 -3.52 4.17 24.92
N ILE A 245 -4.21 4.89 24.03
CA ILE A 245 -4.42 6.34 24.11
C ILE A 245 -5.91 6.66 24.19
N ASP A 246 -6.24 7.52 25.15
CA ASP A 246 -7.48 8.28 25.18
C ASP A 246 -7.20 9.67 24.57
N PRO A 247 -7.65 9.94 23.32
CA PRO A 247 -7.29 11.15 22.60
C PRO A 247 -8.02 12.37 23.17
N ASP A 248 -7.34 13.53 23.22
CA ASP A 248 -7.96 14.80 23.62
C ASP A 248 -9.15 15.19 22.71
N PHE A 249 -9.18 14.68 21.47
CA PHE A 249 -10.29 14.84 20.53
C PHE A 249 -10.41 13.62 19.63
N ALA A 250 -11.63 13.06 19.53
CA ALA A 250 -11.99 12.04 18.55
C ALA A 250 -13.47 12.24 18.18
N GLU A 251 -13.73 12.74 16.98
CA GLU A 251 -15.09 13.03 16.51
C GLU A 251 -15.38 12.30 15.21
N GLY A 252 -16.30 11.34 15.29
CA GLY A 252 -16.75 10.49 14.19
C GLY A 252 -18.13 10.89 13.68
N ASN A 253 -18.32 10.87 12.36
CA ASN A 253 -19.60 11.14 11.71
C ASN A 253 -19.91 10.03 10.72
N ALA A 254 -21.12 9.47 10.79
CA ALA A 254 -21.66 8.52 9.82
C ALA A 254 -22.56 9.25 8.80
N TYR A 255 -22.46 8.83 7.55
CA TYR A 255 -23.25 9.28 6.43
C TYR A 255 -23.85 8.06 5.72
N ASP A 256 -24.83 8.30 4.84
CA ASP A 256 -25.52 7.24 4.12
C ASP A 256 -24.55 6.36 3.30
N GLY A 257 -23.53 6.98 2.67
CA GLY A 257 -22.54 6.27 1.85
C GLY A 257 -21.13 6.23 2.43
N GLY A 258 -20.94 6.43 3.73
CA GLY A 258 -19.61 6.44 4.32
C GLY A 258 -19.54 6.94 5.75
N TRP A 259 -18.33 7.13 6.25
CA TRP A 259 -18.06 7.78 7.53
C TRP A 259 -16.77 8.60 7.47
N THR A 260 -16.63 9.52 8.41
CA THR A 260 -15.39 10.30 8.61
C THR A 260 -15.07 10.38 10.08
N ILE A 261 -13.79 10.41 10.46
CA ILE A 261 -13.35 10.69 11.83
C ILE A 261 -12.09 11.55 11.83
N GLY A 262 -12.03 12.51 12.74
CA GLY A 262 -10.83 13.27 13.06
C GLY A 262 -10.38 12.98 14.48
N VAL A 263 -9.07 12.73 14.67
CA VAL A 263 -8.49 12.37 15.97
C VAL A 263 -7.24 13.20 16.24
N VAL A 264 -7.18 13.83 17.41
CA VAL A 264 -5.98 14.51 17.94
C VAL A 264 -5.64 13.85 19.27
N TYR A 265 -4.46 13.23 19.35
CA TYR A 265 -4.07 12.46 20.54
C TYR A 265 -3.83 13.36 21.74
N SER A 266 -3.15 14.48 21.55
CA SER A 266 -3.03 15.51 22.56
C SER A 266 -2.81 16.91 21.98
N PHE A 267 -3.61 17.88 22.39
CA PHE A 267 -3.41 19.29 22.05
C PHE A 267 -2.13 19.87 22.66
N THR A 268 -1.63 19.25 23.72
CA THR A 268 -0.38 19.66 24.39
C THR A 268 0.85 18.91 23.87
N GLY A 269 0.67 17.96 22.96
CA GLY A 269 1.74 17.14 22.39
C GLY A 269 2.35 16.13 23.37
N GLN A 270 1.66 15.79 24.46
CA GLN A 270 2.16 14.85 25.46
C GLN A 270 1.95 13.38 25.10
N GLN A 271 1.12 13.08 24.10
CA GLN A 271 0.81 11.73 23.66
C GLN A 271 1.11 11.56 22.17
N THR A 272 1.75 10.45 21.80
CA THR A 272 2.07 10.07 20.42
C THR A 272 1.93 8.56 20.22
N LEU A 273 1.62 8.12 19.00
CA LEU A 273 1.63 6.70 18.60
C LEU A 273 2.66 6.43 17.51
N THR A 274 3.17 5.21 17.49
CA THR A 274 3.98 4.67 16.39
C THR A 274 3.25 3.49 15.77
N PHE A 275 3.48 3.23 14.48
CA PHE A 275 2.76 2.23 13.70
C PHE A 275 3.71 1.21 13.05
N GLU A 276 4.62 0.61 13.84
CA GLU A 276 5.63 -0.35 13.35
C GLU A 276 5.04 -1.57 12.64
N THR A 277 3.84 -1.97 13.08
CA THR A 277 3.03 -3.04 12.50
C THR A 277 1.61 -2.54 12.26
N ALA A 278 0.88 -3.20 11.36
CA ALA A 278 -0.53 -2.91 11.13
C ALA A 278 -1.31 -2.91 12.47
N THR A 279 -1.77 -1.72 12.87
CA THR A 279 -2.37 -1.47 14.18
C THR A 279 -3.83 -1.06 13.99
N PRO A 280 -4.80 -1.78 14.59
CA PRO A 280 -6.21 -1.41 14.53
C PRO A 280 -6.46 -0.12 15.31
N VAL A 281 -6.94 0.91 14.63
CA VAL A 281 -7.09 2.26 15.21
C VAL A 281 -8.54 2.68 15.40
N LEU A 282 -9.48 2.04 14.72
CA LEU A 282 -10.90 2.37 14.78
C LEU A 282 -11.74 1.12 15.00
N ASN A 283 -12.91 1.33 15.62
CA ASN A 283 -14.02 0.38 15.61
C ASN A 283 -15.17 1.05 14.85
N VAL A 284 -15.54 0.50 13.69
CA VAL A 284 -16.65 0.99 12.87
C VAL A 284 -17.76 -0.04 12.91
N GLU A 285 -18.90 0.31 13.49
CA GLU A 285 -20.05 -0.58 13.54
C GLU A 285 -20.91 -0.40 12.30
N TYR A 286 -21.24 -1.51 11.66
CA TYR A 286 -22.10 -1.56 10.48
C TYR A 286 -23.33 -2.43 10.74
N SER A 287 -24.40 -2.10 10.03
CA SER A 287 -25.55 -2.96 9.80
C SER A 287 -25.75 -3.19 8.31
N THR A 288 -26.30 -4.34 7.95
CA THR A 288 -26.78 -4.56 6.59
C THR A 288 -28.10 -3.83 6.33
N VAL A 289 -28.34 -3.48 5.07
CA VAL A 289 -29.65 -3.00 4.61
C VAL A 289 -30.51 -4.22 4.28
N ALA A 290 -31.26 -4.68 5.28
CA ALA A 290 -32.11 -5.88 5.26
C ALA A 290 -32.91 -6.05 3.95
N SER A 291 -33.59 -5.00 3.49
CA SER A 291 -34.44 -5.06 2.29
C SER A 291 -33.69 -5.38 0.99
N ALA A 292 -32.37 -5.16 0.95
CA ALA A 292 -31.55 -5.47 -0.21
C ALA A 292 -31.05 -6.93 -0.22
N LEU A 293 -30.99 -7.57 0.95
CA LEU A 293 -30.35 -8.88 1.13
C LEU A 293 -31.33 -10.02 1.47
N ALA A 294 -32.51 -9.69 2.00
CA ALA A 294 -33.51 -10.68 2.39
C ALA A 294 -33.89 -11.63 1.23
N GLY A 295 -33.77 -12.93 1.46
CA GLY A 295 -34.14 -13.99 0.53
C GLY A 295 -33.12 -14.29 -0.57
N LEU A 296 -31.91 -13.71 -0.51
CA LEU A 296 -30.83 -14.06 -1.43
C LEU A 296 -30.18 -15.40 -1.06
N ASP A 297 -29.85 -16.21 -2.06
CA ASP A 297 -29.27 -17.55 -1.89
C ASP A 297 -27.77 -17.60 -2.26
N THR A 298 -27.19 -16.47 -2.65
CA THR A 298 -25.78 -16.34 -3.02
C THR A 298 -25.11 -15.16 -2.34
N ASP A 299 -23.79 -15.25 -2.18
CA ASP A 299 -22.97 -14.17 -1.64
C ASP A 299 -23.12 -12.87 -2.43
N THR A 300 -23.14 -11.75 -1.70
CA THR A 300 -23.13 -10.40 -2.26
C THR A 300 -21.83 -9.70 -1.86
N MET A 301 -21.11 -9.16 -2.83
CA MET A 301 -19.86 -8.44 -2.59
C MET A 301 -20.10 -6.93 -2.57
N THR A 302 -19.48 -6.23 -1.64
CA THR A 302 -19.44 -4.76 -1.61
C THR A 302 -18.06 -4.25 -1.19
N ALA A 303 -17.68 -3.07 -1.67
CA ALA A 303 -16.39 -2.47 -1.37
C ALA A 303 -16.46 -1.58 -0.13
N LEU A 304 -15.32 -1.49 0.57
CA LEU A 304 -14.99 -0.45 1.53
C LEU A 304 -13.82 0.35 0.95
N ALA A 305 -14.11 1.56 0.51
CA ALA A 305 -13.15 2.37 -0.24
C ALA A 305 -12.73 3.61 0.55
N TRP A 306 -11.43 3.83 0.73
CA TRP A 306 -10.96 5.07 1.34
C TRP A 306 -11.33 6.27 0.48
N SER A 307 -11.77 7.36 1.11
CA SER A 307 -12.27 8.55 0.41
C SER A 307 -11.81 9.84 1.07
N ASN A 308 -11.37 10.78 0.23
CA ASN A 308 -11.03 12.15 0.62
C ASN A 308 -12.17 13.15 0.32
N GLU A 309 -13.34 12.64 -0.09
CA GLU A 309 -14.46 13.46 -0.59
C GLU A 309 -15.64 13.52 0.38
N LEU A 310 -15.60 12.74 1.47
CA LEU A 310 -16.70 12.64 2.44
C LEU A 310 -16.68 13.78 3.45
N GLY A 311 -17.87 14.25 3.85
CA GLY A 311 -18.04 15.35 4.79
C GLY A 311 -18.13 16.73 4.12
N SER A 312 -18.48 17.75 4.91
CA SER A 312 -18.55 19.14 4.46
C SER A 312 -18.03 20.08 5.56
N PRO A 313 -16.76 20.55 5.47
CA PRO A 313 -15.81 20.33 4.37
C PRO A 313 -15.35 18.86 4.26
N PRO A 314 -14.88 18.42 3.09
CA PRO A 314 -14.35 17.07 2.93
C PRO A 314 -13.20 16.77 3.90
N VAL A 315 -13.25 15.57 4.48
CA VAL A 315 -12.23 15.03 5.38
C VAL A 315 -11.23 14.25 4.54
N VAL A 316 -9.98 14.70 4.55
CA VAL A 316 -8.88 14.05 3.82
C VAL A 316 -8.21 13.03 4.73
N ASN A 317 -7.83 11.88 4.16
CA ASN A 317 -7.05 10.85 4.83
C ASN A 317 -5.62 11.35 5.04
N ILE A 318 -5.23 11.62 6.29
CA ILE A 318 -3.88 12.09 6.64
C ILE A 318 -3.42 11.53 7.99
N VAL A 319 -2.11 11.43 8.15
CA VAL A 319 -1.41 11.23 9.44
C VAL A 319 -0.68 12.52 9.80
N VAL A 320 -0.70 12.90 11.07
CA VAL A 320 0.06 14.06 11.56
C VAL A 320 1.39 13.61 12.16
N VAL A 321 2.50 14.10 11.61
CA VAL A 321 3.87 13.86 12.10
C VAL A 321 4.62 15.18 12.21
N GLY A 322 5.21 15.45 13.38
CA GLY A 322 5.93 16.71 13.62
C GLY A 322 5.06 17.97 13.46
N GLY A 323 3.74 17.82 13.56
CA GLY A 323 2.78 18.90 13.28
C GLY A 323 2.46 19.14 11.80
N GLY A 324 3.08 18.39 10.88
CA GLY A 324 2.76 18.40 9.45
C GLY A 324 1.76 17.31 9.08
N SER A 325 1.00 17.53 8.01
CA SER A 325 0.12 16.53 7.42
C SER A 325 0.88 15.67 6.42
N VAL A 326 0.68 14.36 6.50
CA VAL A 326 1.33 13.37 5.66
C VAL A 326 0.25 12.49 5.04
N ASP A 327 0.23 12.40 3.71
CA ASP A 327 -0.70 11.56 2.98
C ASP A 327 -0.28 10.08 3.07
N PRO A 328 -1.17 9.16 3.47
CA PRO A 328 -0.91 7.73 3.46
C PRO A 328 -1.19 7.13 2.08
N SER A 329 -0.65 5.94 1.82
CA SER A 329 -1.25 5.03 0.84
C SER A 329 -2.57 4.51 1.37
N LEU A 330 -3.49 4.22 0.45
CA LEU A 330 -4.84 3.76 0.76
C LEU A 330 -5.03 2.38 0.17
N THR A 331 -5.23 1.40 1.04
CA THR A 331 -5.52 0.01 0.69
C THR A 331 -6.98 -0.27 1.03
N ASP A 332 -7.81 -0.27 -0.01
CA ASP A 332 -9.23 -0.61 0.08
C ASP A 332 -9.44 -2.08 0.48
N GLY A 333 -10.62 -2.40 0.98
CA GLY A 333 -11.04 -3.77 1.25
C GLY A 333 -12.44 -4.06 0.72
N SER A 334 -12.88 -5.28 0.94
CA SER A 334 -14.18 -5.76 0.50
C SER A 334 -14.88 -6.58 1.56
N LEU A 335 -16.21 -6.55 1.53
CA LEU A 335 -17.07 -7.37 2.35
C LEU A 335 -17.77 -8.38 1.46
N THR A 336 -17.65 -9.66 1.84
CA THR A 336 -18.47 -10.76 1.32
C THR A 336 -19.63 -10.97 2.27
N LEU A 337 -20.84 -10.63 1.86
CA LEU A 337 -22.06 -10.84 2.65
C LEU A 337 -22.65 -12.20 2.26
N SER A 338 -22.61 -13.16 3.18
CA SER A 338 -23.04 -14.54 2.93
C SER A 338 -24.37 -14.83 3.65
N PRO A 339 -25.43 -15.21 2.92
CA PRO A 339 -26.69 -15.58 3.56
C PRO A 339 -26.50 -16.87 4.37
N SER A 340 -26.86 -16.79 5.64
CA SER A 340 -27.01 -17.94 6.52
C SER A 340 -28.50 -18.14 6.76
N TYR A 341 -29.04 -19.21 6.21
CA TYR A 341 -30.33 -19.69 6.63
C TYR A 341 -30.07 -20.57 7.84
N ALA A 342 -30.44 -20.10 9.04
CA ALA A 342 -30.70 -21.03 10.13
C ALA A 342 -31.59 -22.16 9.55
N PRO A 343 -31.39 -23.43 9.93
CA PRO A 343 -32.35 -24.47 9.55
C PRO A 343 -33.74 -23.89 9.83
N PRO A 344 -34.70 -23.97 8.88
CA PRO A 344 -36.03 -23.42 9.13
C PRO A 344 -36.47 -23.92 10.51
N ASP A 345 -37.06 -23.08 11.35
CA ASP A 345 -37.58 -23.54 12.65
C ASP A 345 -38.58 -24.67 12.37
N LEU A 346 -38.11 -25.91 12.41
CA LEU A 346 -38.90 -27.05 12.02
C LEU A 346 -39.74 -27.38 13.23
N PRO A 347 -41.07 -27.44 13.08
CA PRO A 347 -41.92 -27.69 14.23
C PRO A 347 -41.58 -29.07 14.81
N PHE A 348 -41.47 -29.11 16.13
CA PHE A 348 -41.22 -30.33 16.89
C PHE A 348 -42.13 -30.40 18.12
N VAL A 349 -42.10 -31.56 18.79
CA VAL A 349 -42.72 -31.77 20.10
C VAL A 349 -41.63 -32.25 21.05
N ARG A 350 -41.41 -31.52 22.14
CA ARG A 350 -40.37 -31.86 23.12
C ARG A 350 -40.66 -33.21 23.76
N GLY A 351 -39.67 -34.09 23.72
CA GLY A 351 -39.77 -35.49 24.17
C GLY A 351 -40.26 -36.48 23.11
N ASN A 352 -40.53 -36.06 21.86
CA ASN A 352 -40.89 -36.94 20.73
C ASN A 352 -39.63 -37.29 19.90
N CYS A 353 -38.61 -37.87 20.54
CA CYS A 353 -37.30 -38.10 19.93
C CYS A 353 -37.37 -39.07 18.73
N ASN A 354 -38.27 -40.05 18.77
CA ASN A 354 -38.43 -41.01 17.67
C ASN A 354 -39.28 -40.47 16.51
N GLY A 355 -39.84 -39.26 16.66
CA GLY A 355 -40.63 -38.57 15.65
C GLY A 355 -41.99 -39.21 15.34
N ASP A 356 -42.56 -40.06 16.20
CA ASP A 356 -43.81 -40.81 15.92
C ASP A 356 -45.11 -40.05 16.28
N GLN A 357 -45.00 -38.78 16.67
CA GLN A 357 -46.08 -37.86 17.08
C GLN A 357 -46.64 -38.13 18.48
N SER A 358 -46.06 -39.05 19.24
CA SER A 358 -46.57 -39.43 20.56
C SER A 358 -45.45 -39.50 21.59
N VAL A 359 -45.36 -38.52 22.48
CA VAL A 359 -44.42 -38.59 23.62
C VAL A 359 -44.78 -39.75 24.56
N ASN A 360 -44.01 -40.83 24.47
CA ASN A 360 -44.24 -42.08 25.17
C ASN A 360 -42.93 -42.77 25.59
N ILE A 361 -43.01 -43.98 26.15
CA ILE A 361 -41.81 -44.69 26.67
C ILE A 361 -40.84 -45.05 25.53
N ALA A 362 -41.35 -45.22 24.31
CA ALA A 362 -40.55 -45.50 23.14
C ALA A 362 -39.53 -44.39 22.85
N ASP A 363 -39.85 -43.12 23.13
CA ASP A 363 -38.91 -42.00 22.96
C ASP A 363 -37.74 -42.08 23.93
N GLY A 364 -38.02 -42.37 25.21
CA GLY A 364 -36.95 -42.59 26.20
C GLY A 364 -36.07 -43.80 25.85
N ILE A 365 -36.65 -44.85 25.27
CA ILE A 365 -35.88 -46.01 24.76
C ILE A 365 -35.08 -45.64 23.51
N TRP A 366 -35.62 -44.77 22.65
CA TRP A 366 -34.94 -44.30 21.45
C TRP A 366 -33.66 -43.54 21.79
N ILE A 367 -33.75 -42.57 22.72
CA ILE A 367 -32.58 -41.81 23.24
C ILE A 367 -31.50 -42.77 23.75
N LEU A 368 -31.88 -43.78 24.54
CA LEU A 368 -30.91 -44.77 25.07
C LEU A 368 -30.30 -45.65 23.97
N ASN A 369 -31.07 -46.01 22.93
CA ASN A 369 -30.57 -46.80 21.81
C ASN A 369 -29.59 -46.00 20.95
N GLU A 370 -29.89 -44.73 20.71
CA GLU A 370 -29.02 -43.79 20.02
C GLU A 370 -27.68 -43.68 20.75
N MET A 371 -27.70 -43.36 22.05
CA MET A 371 -26.49 -43.14 22.85
C MET A 371 -25.62 -44.39 23.04
N PHE A 372 -26.22 -45.56 23.29
CA PHE A 372 -25.48 -46.75 23.74
C PHE A 372 -25.40 -47.89 22.75
N GLN A 373 -26.28 -47.92 21.75
CA GLN A 373 -26.38 -49.03 20.80
C GLN A 373 -26.15 -48.60 19.35
N GLY A 374 -25.83 -47.33 19.10
CA GLY A 374 -25.66 -46.78 17.75
C GLY A 374 -26.95 -46.88 16.94
N GLY A 375 -28.10 -46.73 17.62
CA GLY A 375 -29.40 -46.62 16.96
C GLY A 375 -29.47 -45.37 16.05
N PRO A 376 -30.52 -45.27 15.22
CA PRO A 376 -30.72 -44.08 14.39
C PRO A 376 -30.83 -42.82 15.27
N ALA A 377 -30.26 -41.71 14.79
CA ALA A 377 -30.41 -40.41 15.45
C ALA A 377 -31.87 -39.93 15.43
N GLY A 378 -32.22 -39.10 16.41
CA GLY A 378 -33.49 -38.37 16.42
C GLY A 378 -33.65 -37.46 15.19
N THR A 379 -34.90 -37.09 14.90
CA THR A 379 -35.24 -36.18 13.77
C THR A 379 -34.97 -34.71 14.08
N CYS A 380 -34.93 -34.36 15.36
CA CYS A 380 -34.58 -33.05 15.88
C CYS A 380 -33.88 -33.21 17.25
N ALA A 381 -32.76 -32.50 17.46
CA ALA A 381 -31.99 -32.61 18.70
C ALA A 381 -32.80 -32.09 19.90
N GLU A 382 -33.52 -30.98 19.72
CA GLU A 382 -34.35 -30.34 20.75
C GLU A 382 -35.60 -31.16 21.09
N ALA A 383 -36.02 -32.08 20.19
CA ALA A 383 -37.05 -33.07 20.52
C ALA A 383 -36.51 -34.18 21.44
N CYS A 384 -35.21 -34.48 21.36
CA CYS A 384 -34.52 -35.48 22.18
C CYS A 384 -33.97 -34.91 23.50
N ASP A 385 -33.68 -33.61 23.57
CA ASP A 385 -33.49 -32.86 24.82
C ASP A 385 -34.87 -32.61 25.48
N ALA A 386 -35.35 -33.65 26.16
CA ALA A 386 -36.67 -33.68 26.72
C ALA A 386 -36.78 -32.85 28.01
N ASN A 387 -35.66 -32.66 28.72
CA ASN A 387 -35.61 -31.89 29.96
C ASN A 387 -35.28 -30.40 29.72
N SER A 388 -34.88 -30.03 28.49
CA SER A 388 -34.57 -28.67 28.03
C SER A 388 -33.36 -28.06 28.73
N ASP A 389 -32.28 -28.82 28.89
CA ASP A 389 -31.02 -28.37 29.52
C ASP A 389 -29.86 -28.15 28.54
N ASP A 390 -30.16 -28.17 27.23
CA ASP A 390 -29.24 -28.01 26.09
C ASP A 390 -28.30 -29.21 25.87
N PHE A 391 -28.53 -30.34 26.53
CA PHE A 391 -27.78 -31.58 26.35
C PHE A 391 -28.70 -32.77 26.10
N VAL A 392 -28.46 -33.52 25.03
CA VAL A 392 -29.11 -34.82 24.82
C VAL A 392 -28.33 -35.90 25.56
N ASP A 393 -28.82 -36.32 26.73
CA ASP A 393 -28.19 -37.36 27.53
C ASP A 393 -29.17 -38.33 28.21
N THR A 394 -28.65 -39.15 29.14
CA THR A 394 -29.48 -40.15 29.85
C THR A 394 -30.57 -39.54 30.73
N ALA A 395 -30.42 -38.28 31.16
CA ALA A 395 -31.40 -37.53 31.92
C ALA A 395 -32.66 -37.31 31.11
N ASP A 396 -32.58 -37.11 29.79
CA ASP A 396 -33.75 -36.96 28.90
C ASP A 396 -34.57 -38.23 28.80
N ALA A 397 -33.88 -39.36 28.63
CA ALA A 397 -34.53 -40.66 28.65
C ALA A 397 -35.25 -40.91 29.98
N ILE A 398 -34.60 -40.59 31.11
CA ILE A 398 -35.21 -40.70 32.44
C ILE A 398 -36.38 -39.72 32.59
N PHE A 399 -36.27 -38.52 32.05
CA PHE A 399 -37.29 -37.47 32.10
C PHE A 399 -38.58 -37.94 31.40
N VAL A 400 -38.47 -38.42 30.16
CA VAL A 400 -39.61 -38.97 29.40
C VAL A 400 -40.24 -40.16 30.12
N ILE A 401 -39.43 -41.12 30.59
CA ILE A 401 -39.95 -42.32 31.30
C ILE A 401 -40.65 -41.91 32.60
N SER A 402 -40.10 -40.96 33.34
CA SER A 402 -40.66 -40.47 34.60
C SER A 402 -41.98 -39.73 34.39
N TYR A 403 -42.04 -38.88 33.36
CA TYR A 403 -43.28 -38.24 32.92
C TYR A 403 -44.38 -39.27 32.62
N ARG A 404 -44.05 -40.35 31.90
CA ARG A 404 -45.03 -41.35 31.44
C ARG A 404 -45.44 -42.38 32.49
N LEU A 405 -44.55 -42.78 33.40
CA LEU A 405 -44.81 -43.88 34.35
C LEU A 405 -44.91 -43.47 35.81
N LEU A 406 -44.27 -42.36 36.21
CA LEU A 406 -44.04 -42.02 37.61
C LEU A 406 -44.70 -40.71 38.04
N SER A 407 -45.61 -40.16 37.22
CA SER A 407 -46.21 -38.83 37.44
C SER A 407 -45.15 -37.73 37.56
N GLY A 408 -44.08 -37.82 36.78
CA GLY A 408 -43.04 -36.80 36.67
C GLY A 408 -43.55 -35.50 36.02
N PRO A 409 -42.71 -34.45 35.98
CA PRO A 409 -43.05 -33.17 35.36
C PRO A 409 -43.38 -33.34 33.86
N THR A 410 -44.30 -32.52 33.35
CA THR A 410 -44.57 -32.43 31.90
C THR A 410 -43.41 -31.73 31.19
N PRO A 411 -43.06 -32.12 29.95
CA PRO A 411 -42.10 -31.36 29.13
C PRO A 411 -42.49 -29.88 29.01
N SER A 412 -41.47 -29.02 28.90
CA SER A 412 -41.66 -27.60 28.56
C SER A 412 -42.16 -27.46 27.11
N ALA A 413 -42.63 -26.26 26.76
CA ALA A 413 -42.97 -25.97 25.37
C ALA A 413 -41.73 -26.17 24.47
N PRO A 414 -41.89 -26.67 23.23
CA PRO A 414 -43.16 -27.05 22.57
C PRO A 414 -43.72 -28.42 23.02
N PHE A 415 -44.85 -28.42 23.75
CA PHE A 415 -45.56 -29.63 24.23
C PHE A 415 -46.96 -29.24 24.75
N PRO A 416 -48.02 -30.05 24.54
CA PRO A 416 -48.08 -31.28 23.75
C PRO A 416 -48.26 -31.04 22.24
N GLU A 417 -48.52 -29.79 21.85
CA GLU A 417 -48.69 -29.39 20.47
C GLU A 417 -47.34 -29.07 19.82
N CYS A 418 -47.27 -29.20 18.50
CA CYS A 418 -46.09 -28.77 17.75
C CYS A 418 -45.86 -27.27 17.89
N GLY A 419 -44.59 -26.89 17.98
CA GLY A 419 -44.17 -25.50 17.98
C GLY A 419 -42.72 -25.38 17.53
N THR A 420 -42.30 -24.14 17.39
CA THR A 420 -40.94 -23.76 16.99
C THR A 420 -40.21 -23.17 18.19
N GLU A 421 -38.89 -23.36 18.21
CA GLU A 421 -37.98 -22.74 19.17
C GLU A 421 -36.82 -22.13 18.39
N GLU A 422 -36.53 -20.86 18.66
CA GLU A 422 -35.48 -20.12 17.97
C GLU A 422 -34.12 -20.77 18.24
N GLY A 423 -33.40 -21.12 17.18
CA GLY A 423 -32.08 -21.76 17.27
C GLY A 423 -32.10 -23.29 17.39
N ALA A 424 -33.26 -23.94 17.23
CA ALA A 424 -33.36 -25.39 17.24
C ALA A 424 -32.63 -26.03 16.04
N ASP A 425 -31.75 -27.01 16.31
CA ASP A 425 -31.08 -27.84 15.31
C ASP A 425 -31.92 -29.09 14.97
N CYS A 426 -32.96 -28.86 14.17
CA CYS A 426 -33.77 -29.93 13.61
C CYS A 426 -33.33 -30.30 12.19
N GLU A 427 -32.97 -31.55 11.95
CA GLU A 427 -32.70 -32.06 10.58
C GLU A 427 -34.00 -32.27 9.78
N SER A 428 -35.11 -32.52 10.46
CA SER A 428 -36.46 -32.65 9.87
C SER A 428 -37.54 -32.36 10.91
N ALA A 429 -38.74 -31.93 10.48
CA ALA A 429 -39.87 -31.76 11.39
C ALA A 429 -40.23 -33.09 12.06
N SER A 430 -40.48 -33.09 13.37
CA SER A 430 -40.92 -34.27 14.12
C SER A 430 -42.35 -34.66 13.75
N ASN A 431 -42.57 -35.13 12.51
CA ASN A 431 -43.87 -35.48 11.92
C ASN A 431 -45.04 -34.62 12.43
N CYS A 432 -44.90 -33.30 12.43
CA CYS A 432 -45.96 -32.38 12.81
C CYS A 432 -47.06 -32.32 11.72
N PRO A 433 -48.35 -32.42 12.06
CA PRO A 433 -49.45 -32.34 11.09
C PRO A 433 -49.61 -30.96 10.42
#